data_AF-A0A1A8NR54-F1
#
_entry.id   AF-A0A1A8NR54-F1
#
_cell.length_a   1.000
_cell.length_b   1.000
_cell.length_c   1.000
_cell.angle_alpha   90.00
_cell.angle_beta   90.00
_cell.angle_gamma   90.00
#
_symmetry.space_group_name_H-M   'P 1'
#
loop_
_entity.id
_entity.type
_entity.pdbx_description
1 polymer ?
#
loop_
_entity_poly.entity_id
_entity_poly.type
_entity_poly.pdbx_seq_one_letter_code
_entity_poly.pdbx_strand_id
1 'polypeptide(L)'
;VWDTLYRFVCSWVELYYRTDKHVQNDCELQNWICDINTHGFSGDSGFPSSFHTKAEVSKFVTMLIFSCSALHAAVNFSQLDFALWMPNCPGTMMQPPPQVKGQITEDDIVSFLP
;
A
#
# COMPACT_ATOMS: atom_id res chain seq x y z
N VAL A 1 4.14 0.94 14.52
CA VAL A 1 5.14 0.63 13.48
C VAL A 1 5.43 1.84 12.60
N TRP A 2 4.41 2.46 11.98
CA TRP A 2 4.57 3.69 11.19
C TRP A 2 5.39 4.76 11.92
N ASP A 3 4.99 5.17 13.13
CA ASP A 3 5.68 6.24 13.86
C ASP A 3 7.14 5.91 14.18
N THR A 4 7.45 4.64 14.39
CA THR A 4 8.82 4.16 14.63
C THR A 4 9.66 4.29 13.37
N LEU A 5 9.13 3.86 12.22
CA LEU A 5 9.78 4.03 10.92
C LEU A 5 9.92 5.51 10.58
N TYR A 6 8.90 6.33 10.82
CA TYR A 6 8.94 7.77 10.59
C TYR A 6 10.07 8.43 11.38
N ARG A 7 10.16 8.16 12.69
CA ARG A 7 11.26 8.66 13.53
C ARG A 7 12.64 8.18 13.07
N PHE A 8 12.75 6.93 12.65
CA PHE A 8 13.98 6.38 12.08
C PHE A 8 14.38 7.13 10.81
N VAL A 9 13.46 7.27 9.85
CA VAL A 9 13.71 7.98 8.58
C VAL A 9 14.04 9.45 8.83
N CYS A 10 13.29 10.15 9.70
CA CYS A 10 13.61 11.54 10.06
C CYS A 10 15.04 11.68 10.59
N SER A 11 15.49 10.74 11.42
CA SER A 11 16.87 10.77 11.95
C SER A 11 17.92 10.63 10.85
N TRP A 12 17.66 9.79 9.84
CA TRP A 12 18.51 9.64 8.66
C TRP A 12 18.49 10.88 7.77
N VAL A 13 17.31 11.41 7.46
CA VAL A 13 17.17 12.60 6.61
C VAL A 13 17.86 13.80 7.25
N GLU A 14 17.72 14.01 8.57
CA GLU A 14 18.42 15.08 9.30
C GLU A 14 19.94 14.92 9.30
N LEU A 15 20.45 13.69 9.29
CA LEU A 15 21.88 13.42 9.26
C LEU A 15 22.53 13.86 7.93
N TYR A 16 21.85 13.63 6.79
CA TYR A 16 22.40 13.90 5.46
C TYR A 16 21.96 15.25 4.87
N TYR A 17 20.75 15.70 5.16
CA TYR A 17 20.23 17.00 4.71
C TYR A 17 20.17 17.99 5.88
N ARG A 18 21.11 18.94 5.91
CA ARG A 18 21.14 19.98 6.96
C ARG A 18 19.97 20.95 6.86
N THR A 19 19.55 21.27 5.64
CA THR A 19 18.47 22.22 5.37
C THR A 19 17.60 21.73 4.22
N ASP A 20 16.38 22.26 4.12
CA ASP A 20 15.48 22.00 2.99
C ASP A 20 16.10 22.38 1.64
N LYS A 21 17.01 23.37 1.62
CA LYS A 21 17.76 23.74 0.42
C LYS A 21 18.66 22.62 -0.09
N HIS A 22 19.18 21.76 0.79
CA HIS A 22 19.96 20.60 0.34
C HIS A 22 19.06 19.58 -0.37
N VAL A 23 17.82 19.38 0.10
CA VAL A 23 16.82 18.52 -0.57
C VAL A 23 16.47 19.07 -1.96
N GLN A 24 16.20 20.38 -2.04
CA GLN A 24 15.85 21.05 -3.30
C GLN A 24 16.97 20.99 -4.33
N ASN A 25 18.23 21.01 -3.88
CA ASN A 25 19.41 21.00 -4.75
C ASN A 25 19.89 19.59 -5.14
N ASP A 26 19.29 18.54 -4.57
CA ASP A 26 19.67 17.15 -4.85
C ASP A 26 18.99 16.66 -6.13
N CYS A 27 19.68 16.79 -7.26
CA CYS A 27 19.13 16.42 -8.55
C CYS A 27 18.80 14.92 -8.68
N GLU A 28 19.51 14.04 -7.99
CA GLU A 28 19.25 12.61 -8.01
C GLU A 28 17.95 12.29 -7.27
N LEU A 29 17.76 12.88 -6.09
CA LEU A 29 16.52 12.75 -5.33
C LEU A 29 15.31 13.30 -6.09
N GLN A 30 15.45 14.46 -6.75
CA GLN A 30 14.36 15.05 -7.55
C GLN A 30 14.03 14.19 -8.77
N ASN A 31 15.03 13.70 -9.48
CA ASN A 31 14.83 12.80 -10.62
C ASN A 31 14.17 11.49 -10.19
N TRP A 32 14.54 10.95 -9.02
CA TRP A 32 13.96 9.72 -8.49
C TRP A 32 12.45 9.85 -8.25
N ILE A 33 11.99 10.93 -7.59
CA ILE A 33 10.56 11.11 -7.35
C ILE A 33 9.80 11.46 -8.64
N CYS A 34 10.43 12.21 -9.54
CA CYS A 34 9.88 12.49 -10.86
C CYS A 34 9.68 11.20 -11.69
N ASP A 35 10.65 10.29 -11.64
CA ASP A 35 10.60 8.99 -12.35
C ASP A 35 9.46 8.11 -11.81
N ILE A 36 9.33 8.03 -10.47
CA ILE A 36 8.21 7.34 -9.82
C ILE A 36 6.87 7.94 -10.24
N ASN A 37 6.74 9.26 -10.28
CA ASN A 37 5.50 9.93 -10.65
C ASN A 37 5.15 9.67 -12.13
N THR A 38 6.13 9.85 -13.01
CA THR A 38 5.95 9.79 -14.47
C THR A 38 5.71 8.36 -14.98
N HIS A 39 6.42 7.38 -14.42
CA HIS A 39 6.40 6.00 -14.92
C HIS A 39 5.71 5.01 -13.99
N GLY A 40 5.60 5.32 -12.70
CA GLY A 40 4.97 4.43 -11.71
C GLY A 40 3.45 4.55 -11.65
N PHE A 41 2.89 5.69 -12.05
CA PHE A 41 1.46 5.97 -11.96
C PHE A 41 0.90 6.57 -13.24
N SER A 42 -0.40 6.38 -13.49
CA SER A 42 -1.11 7.00 -14.63
C SER A 42 -2.06 8.08 -14.13
N GLY A 43 -2.05 9.24 -14.80
CA GLY A 43 -2.91 10.38 -14.44
C GLY A 43 -2.45 11.10 -13.18
N ASP A 44 -3.33 11.92 -12.60
CA ASP A 44 -3.06 12.64 -11.35
C ASP A 44 -3.15 11.67 -10.16
N SER A 45 -2.01 11.12 -9.78
CA SER A 45 -1.88 10.10 -8.73
C SER A 45 -1.84 10.68 -7.32
N GLY A 46 -1.76 12.01 -7.19
CA GLY A 46 -1.51 12.67 -5.91
C GLY A 46 -0.09 12.44 -5.34
N PHE A 47 0.80 11.75 -6.07
CA PHE A 47 2.20 11.65 -5.69
C PHE A 47 2.91 13.00 -5.93
N PRO A 48 3.89 13.36 -5.08
CA PRO A 48 4.69 14.55 -5.33
C PRO A 48 5.48 14.35 -6.64
N SER A 49 5.67 15.43 -7.39
CA SER A 49 6.58 15.47 -8.56
C SER A 49 7.98 15.96 -8.19
N SER A 50 8.13 16.58 -7.03
CA SER A 50 9.39 17.06 -6.46
C SER A 50 9.32 17.14 -4.94
N PHE A 51 10.47 17.20 -4.28
CA PHE A 51 10.58 17.45 -2.84
C PHE A 51 11.16 18.83 -2.56
N HIS A 52 10.51 19.57 -1.67
CA HIS A 52 10.94 20.89 -1.21
C HIS A 52 11.45 20.87 0.22
N THR A 53 11.02 19.92 1.04
CA THR A 53 11.37 19.87 2.47
C THR A 53 11.85 18.50 2.93
N LYS A 54 12.66 18.49 3.99
CA LYS A 54 13.06 17.26 4.69
C LYS A 54 11.86 16.47 5.21
N ALA A 55 10.78 17.16 5.60
CA ALA A 55 9.56 16.54 6.10
C ALA A 55 8.83 15.74 5.00
N GLU A 56 8.79 16.27 3.78
CA GLU A 56 8.20 15.57 2.63
C GLU A 56 8.99 14.31 2.29
N VAL A 57 10.32 14.41 2.19
CA VAL A 57 11.21 13.26 1.96
C VAL A 57 11.02 12.21 3.05
N SER A 58 11.01 12.64 4.31
CA SER A 58 10.86 11.73 5.45
C SER A 58 9.54 10.98 5.40
N LYS A 59 8.44 11.68 5.11
CA LYS A 59 7.11 11.07 5.00
C LYS A 59 7.04 10.10 3.82
N PHE A 60 7.59 10.47 2.68
CA PHE A 60 7.56 9.64 1.48
C PHE A 60 8.39 8.36 1.64
N VAL A 61 9.62 8.47 2.13
CA VAL A 61 10.50 7.31 2.37
C VAL A 61 9.91 6.40 3.46
N THR A 62 9.27 6.98 4.48
CA THR A 62 8.52 6.18 5.48
C THR A 62 7.37 5.40 4.84
N MET A 63 6.61 6.04 3.95
CA MET A 63 5.53 5.39 3.21
C MET A 63 6.06 4.20 2.41
N LEU A 64 7.18 4.37 1.71
CA LEU A 64 7.80 3.31 0.92
C LEU A 64 8.23 2.14 1.80
N ILE A 65 9.01 2.41 2.86
CA ILE A 65 9.49 1.36 3.77
C ILE A 65 8.31 0.63 4.42
N PHE A 66 7.29 1.37 4.90
CA PHE A 66 6.11 0.77 5.51
C PHE A 66 5.33 -0.11 4.52
N SER A 67 5.15 0.36 3.29
CA SER A 67 4.45 -0.37 2.22
C SER A 67 5.13 -1.70 1.91
N CYS A 68 6.46 -1.69 1.74
CA CYS A 68 7.24 -2.88 1.43
C CYS A 68 7.46 -3.83 2.63
N SER A 69 7.10 -3.42 3.86
CA SER A 69 7.32 -4.22 5.06
C SER A 69 6.01 -4.48 5.82
N ALA A 70 5.62 -3.57 6.71
CA ALA A 70 4.51 -3.73 7.62
C ALA A 70 3.18 -3.89 6.89
N LEU A 71 2.94 -3.13 5.82
CA LEU A 71 1.72 -3.27 5.03
C LEU A 71 1.68 -4.63 4.32
N HIS A 72 2.75 -5.00 3.62
CA HIS A 72 2.87 -6.31 2.98
C HIS A 72 2.62 -7.45 3.98
N ALA A 73 3.27 -7.43 5.14
CA ALA A 73 3.08 -8.43 6.19
C ALA A 73 1.61 -8.48 6.67
N ALA A 74 1.00 -7.32 6.89
CA ALA A 74 -0.37 -7.21 7.40
C ALA A 74 -1.43 -7.74 6.43
N VAL A 75 -1.22 -7.62 5.12
CA VAL A 75 -2.19 -8.08 4.10
C VAL A 75 -1.86 -9.45 3.50
N ASN A 76 -0.67 -9.98 3.76
CA ASN A 76 -0.19 -11.22 3.15
C ASN A 76 -0.22 -12.41 4.13
N PHE A 77 0.34 -12.27 5.33
CA PHE A 77 0.62 -13.45 6.17
C PHE A 77 -0.63 -14.12 6.75
N SER A 78 -1.75 -13.40 6.80
CA SER A 78 -3.02 -13.95 7.28
C SER A 78 -3.84 -14.64 6.19
N GLN A 79 -3.36 -14.69 4.94
CA GLN A 79 -4.11 -15.35 3.86
C GLN A 79 -4.38 -16.82 4.18
N LEU A 80 -3.40 -17.55 4.71
CA LEU A 80 -3.62 -18.95 5.09
C LEU A 80 -4.63 -19.05 6.23
N ASP A 81 -4.49 -18.24 7.27
CA ASP A 81 -5.36 -18.31 8.45
C ASP A 81 -6.84 -18.09 8.12
N PHE A 82 -7.15 -17.20 7.15
CA PHE A 82 -8.53 -16.85 6.80
C PHE A 82 -9.05 -17.53 5.53
N ALA A 83 -8.20 -17.75 4.51
CA ALA A 83 -8.63 -18.27 3.23
C ALA A 83 -8.46 -19.79 3.08
N LEU A 84 -7.77 -20.47 4.02
CA LEU A 84 -7.66 -21.93 4.01
C LEU A 84 -9.04 -22.62 4.13
N TRP A 85 -9.95 -22.03 4.91
CA TRP A 85 -11.35 -22.45 4.92
C TRP A 85 -12.11 -21.72 3.79
N MET A 86 -12.15 -22.34 2.60
CA MET A 86 -12.72 -21.74 1.38
C MET A 86 -14.08 -21.06 1.57
N PRO A 87 -15.07 -21.62 2.31
CA PRO A 87 -16.36 -20.95 2.50
C PRO A 87 -16.27 -19.57 3.19
N ASN A 88 -15.19 -19.28 3.92
CA ASN A 88 -14.95 -17.97 4.54
C ASN A 88 -14.37 -16.94 3.54
N CYS A 89 -13.67 -17.39 2.49
CA CYS A 89 -13.07 -16.52 1.48
C CYS A 89 -13.14 -17.18 0.08
N PRO A 90 -14.35 -17.32 -0.51
CA PRO A 90 -14.49 -17.94 -1.83
C PRO A 90 -13.86 -17.04 -2.89
N GLY A 91 -12.90 -17.59 -3.65
CA GLY A 91 -12.20 -16.86 -4.71
C GLY A 91 -13.07 -16.57 -5.95
N THR A 92 -14.19 -17.27 -6.10
CA THR A 92 -15.20 -17.05 -7.14
C THR A 92 -16.57 -17.54 -6.64
N MET A 93 -17.63 -17.25 -7.39
CA MET A 93 -18.97 -17.78 -7.17
C MET A 93 -19.51 -18.36 -8.48
N MET A 94 -20.04 -19.58 -8.43
CA MET A 94 -20.46 -20.35 -9.62
C MET A 94 -21.89 -20.03 -10.09
N GLN A 95 -22.63 -19.26 -9.28
CA GLN A 95 -24.02 -18.86 -9.55
C GLN A 95 -24.21 -17.36 -9.26
N PRO A 96 -25.22 -16.70 -9.86
CA PRO A 96 -25.51 -15.31 -9.57
C PRO A 96 -26.04 -15.12 -8.13
N PRO A 97 -25.91 -13.92 -7.55
CA PRO A 97 -26.51 -13.61 -6.26
C PRO A 97 -28.03 -13.87 -6.25
N PRO A 98 -28.57 -14.44 -5.17
CA PRO A 98 -30.00 -14.74 -5.08
C PRO A 98 -30.84 -13.46 -5.07
N GLN A 99 -31.95 -13.46 -5.80
CA GLN A 99 -32.81 -12.27 -5.98
C GLN A 99 -33.94 -12.18 -4.95
N VAL A 100 -34.25 -13.28 -4.26
CA VAL A 100 -35.36 -13.39 -3.31
C VAL A 100 -34.86 -14.05 -2.02
N LYS A 101 -35.25 -13.48 -0.87
CA LYS A 101 -34.92 -14.03 0.45
C LYS A 101 -35.74 -15.28 0.75
N GLY A 102 -35.17 -16.22 1.48
CA GLY A 102 -35.88 -17.41 2.01
C GLY A 102 -36.14 -18.53 1.00
N GLN A 103 -35.53 -18.49 -0.19
CA GLN A 103 -35.66 -19.53 -1.22
C GLN A 103 -34.43 -20.45 -1.36
N ILE A 104 -33.34 -20.15 -0.64
CA ILE A 104 -32.05 -20.83 -0.77
C ILE A 104 -31.95 -21.94 0.27
N THR A 105 -31.54 -23.11 -0.17
CA THR A 105 -31.23 -24.29 0.64
C THR A 105 -29.73 -24.43 0.90
N GLU A 106 -29.32 -25.35 1.79
CA GLU A 106 -27.90 -25.64 2.01
C GLU A 106 -27.22 -26.21 0.76
N ASP A 107 -27.91 -27.08 0.00
CA ASP A 107 -27.40 -27.63 -1.27
C ASP A 107 -27.16 -26.52 -2.31
N ASP A 108 -28.04 -25.51 -2.34
CA ASP A 108 -27.84 -24.33 -3.18
C ASP A 108 -26.55 -23.59 -2.78
N ILE A 109 -26.31 -23.37 -1.49
CA ILE A 109 -25.08 -22.70 -1.01
C ILE A 109 -23.83 -23.46 -1.47
N VAL A 110 -23.81 -24.79 -1.34
CA VAL A 110 -22.69 -25.62 -1.80
C VAL A 110 -22.51 -25.49 -3.31
N SER A 111 -23.61 -25.43 -4.08
CA SER A 111 -23.55 -25.28 -5.54
C SER A 111 -23.07 -23.89 -6.02
N PHE A 112 -23.08 -22.89 -5.14
CA PHE A 112 -22.66 -21.52 -5.45
C PHE A 112 -21.16 -21.33 -5.20
N LEU A 113 -20.56 -22.14 -4.33
CA LEU A 113 -19.13 -22.08 -4.01
C LEU A 113 -18.28 -22.65 -5.17
N PRO A 114 -16.98 -22.26 -5.26
CA PRO A 114 -16.03 -22.83 -6.22
C PRO A 114 -15.87 -24.35 -6.14
#